data_AF-A0A535AYS6-F1
#
_entry.id   AF-A0A535AYS6-F1
#
_cell.length_a   1.000
_cell.length_b   1.000
_cell.length_c   1.000
_cell.angle_alpha   90.00
_cell.angle_beta   90.00
_cell.angle_gamma   90.00
#
_symmetry.space_group_name_H-M   'P 1'
#
loop_
_entity.id
_entity.type
_entity.pdbx_description
1 polymer ?
#
loop_
_entity_poly.entity_id
_entity_poly.type
_entity_poly.pdbx_seq_one_letter_code
_entity_poly.pdbx_strand_id
1 'polypeptide(L)' 'MTTAITRARELRSNPTNAERTLWRHLRLRQIHGHKFRRQRPIGPYIIDFVCLE' A
#
# COMPACT_ATOMS: atom_id res chain seq x y z
N MET A 1 -15.20 -10.34 9.57
CA MET A 1 -13.99 -9.74 8.97
C MET A 1 -14.42 -8.89 7.78
N THR A 2 -14.11 -7.59 7.76
CA THR A 2 -14.51 -6.69 6.67
C THR A 2 -13.83 -7.09 5.37
N THR A 3 -14.61 -7.25 4.31
CA THR A 3 -14.18 -7.69 2.95
C THR A 3 -12.96 -6.92 2.44
N ALA A 4 -12.88 -5.62 2.72
CA ALA A 4 -11.76 -4.76 2.35
C ALA A 4 -10.42 -5.17 2.98
N ILE A 5 -10.42 -5.72 4.21
CA ILE A 5 -9.19 -6.18 4.86
C ILE A 5 -8.65 -7.44 4.18
N THR A 6 -9.53 -8.38 3.84
CA THR A 6 -9.17 -9.61 3.10
C THR A 6 -8.62 -9.25 1.73
N ARG A 7 -9.32 -8.38 0.99
CA ARG A 7 -8.88 -7.94 -0.34
C ARG A 7 -7.54 -7.19 -0.28
N ALA A 8 -7.33 -6.34 0.72
CA ALA A 8 -6.05 -5.66 0.90
C ALA A 8 -4.88 -6.61 1.20
N ARG A 9 -5.14 -7.76 1.86
CA ARG A 9 -4.10 -8.80 2.04
C ARG A 9 -3.75 -9.47 0.72
N GLU A 10 -4.74 -9.84 -0.09
CA GLU A 10 -4.51 -10.41 -1.42
C GLU A 10 -3.70 -9.48 -2.32
N LEU A 11 -4.08 -8.20 -2.39
CA LEU A 11 -3.37 -7.19 -3.17
C LEU A 11 -1.93 -6.99 -2.68
N ARG A 12 -1.67 -7.17 -1.37
CA ARG A 12 -0.29 -7.12 -0.86
C ARG A 12 0.56 -8.29 -1.31
N SER A 13 -0.02 -9.45 -1.54
CA SER A 13 0.69 -10.64 -2.03
C SER A 13 0.88 -10.59 -3.54
N ASN A 14 -0.08 -10.00 -4.27
CA ASN A 14 -0.11 -9.98 -5.73
C ASN A 14 -0.16 -8.55 -6.30
N PRO A 15 0.89 -7.72 -6.10
CA PRO A 15 0.93 -6.38 -6.68
C PRO A 15 1.20 -6.45 -8.19
N THR A 16 0.75 -5.42 -8.91
CA THR A 16 1.15 -5.22 -10.31
C THR A 16 2.67 -4.97 -10.41
N ASN A 17 3.24 -5.14 -11.60
CA ASN A 17 4.66 -4.84 -11.82
C ASN A 17 4.99 -3.36 -11.54
N ALA A 18 4.08 -2.45 -11.88
CA ALA A 18 4.21 -1.03 -11.59
C ALA A 18 4.22 -0.75 -10.08
N GLU A 19 3.25 -1.30 -9.32
CA GLU A 19 3.22 -1.18 -7.86
C GLU A 19 4.48 -1.79 -7.21
N ARG A 20 4.97 -2.92 -7.71
CA ARG A 20 6.18 -3.55 -7.18
C ARG A 20 7.39 -2.64 -7.35
N THR A 21 7.56 -2.04 -8.53
CA THR A 21 8.63 -1.09 -8.81
C THR A 21 8.49 0.15 -7.93
N LEU A 22 7.31 0.77 -7.89
CA LEU A 22 7.07 1.95 -7.07
C LEU A 22 7.30 1.69 -5.58
N TRP A 23 6.85 0.54 -5.06
CA TRP A 23 7.06 0.17 -3.66
C TRP A 23 8.54 0.04 -3.30
N ARG A 24 9.42 -0.37 -4.23
CA ARG A 24 10.87 -0.41 -4.00
C ARG A 24 11.43 0.97 -3.69
N HIS A 25 10.90 2.02 -4.32
CA HIS A 25 11.30 3.41 -4.08
C HIS A 25 10.60 4.05 -2.86
N LEU A 26 9.37 3.64 -2.54
CA LEU A 26 8.61 4.24 -1.43
C LEU A 26 8.89 3.62 -0.05
N ARG A 27 9.27 2.34 0.01
CA ARG A 27 9.50 1.65 1.28
C ARG A 27 10.67 2.25 2.06
N LEU A 28 10.78 1.91 3.35
CA LEU A 28 11.94 2.23 4.19
C LEU A 28 12.26 3.73 4.29
N ARG A 29 11.25 4.61 4.23
CA ARG A 29 11.44 6.06 4.42
C ARG A 29 12.40 6.71 3.41
N GLN A 30 12.53 6.12 2.22
CA GLN A 30 13.48 6.56 1.19
C GLN A 30 13.14 7.94 0.60
N ILE A 31 11.87 8.38 0.65
CA ILE A 31 11.47 9.70 0.15
C ILE A 31 11.34 10.66 1.33
N HIS A 32 12.29 11.58 1.48
CA HIS A 32 12.33 12.63 2.50
C HIS A 32 12.05 12.15 3.94
N GLY A 33 12.38 10.89 4.26
CA GLY A 33 12.09 10.31 5.57
C GLY A 33 10.63 9.87 5.78
N HIS A 34 9.73 10.08 4.81
CA HIS A 34 8.30 9.81 4.94
C HIS A 34 7.95 8.33 4.88
N LYS A 35 7.05 7.89 5.77
CA LYS A 35 6.60 6.51 5.88
C LYS A 35 5.37 6.23 5.02
N PHE A 36 5.61 5.61 3.87
CA PHE A 36 4.55 5.08 3.03
C PHE A 36 4.02 3.72 3.53
N ARG A 37 2.72 3.52 3.39
CA ARG A 37 2.00 2.25 3.54
C ARG A 37 1.39 1.85 2.21
N ARG A 38 1.27 0.55 1.95
CA ARG A 38 0.64 0.02 0.73
C ARG A 38 -0.65 -0.74 1.01
N GLN A 39 -1.59 -0.65 0.08
CA GLN A 39 -2.88 -1.35 0.08
C GLN A 39 -3.63 -1.13 1.41
N ARG A 40 -3.87 0.13 1.80
CA ARG A 40 -4.53 0.48 3.06
C ARG A 40 -6.04 0.63 2.82
N PRO A 41 -6.89 -0.16 3.51
CA PRO A 41 -8.33 0.11 3.53
C PRO A 41 -8.63 1.47 4.17
N ILE A 42 -9.38 2.32 3.48
CA ILE A 42 -9.93 3.58 3.99
C ILE A 42 -11.38 3.67 3.52
N GLY A 43 -12.31 3.55 4.47
CA GLY A 43 -13.74 3.45 4.16
C GLY A 43 -14.02 2.26 3.23
N PRO A 44 -14.78 2.45 2.14
CA PRO A 44 -15.07 1.40 1.16
C PRO A 44 -13.92 1.15 0.17
N TYR A 45 -12.85 1.94 0.21
CA TYR A 45 -11.77 1.90 -0.76
C TYR A 45 -10.50 1.24 -0.19
N ILE A 46 -9.66 0.74 -1.09
CA ILE A 46 -8.30 0.30 -0.76
C ILE A 46 -7.35 1.19 -1.55
N ILE A 47 -6.53 1.96 -0.83
CA ILE A 47 -5.55 2.87 -1.43
C ILE A 47 -4.25 2.10 -1.66
N ASP A 48 -3.71 2.16 -2.88
CA ASP A 48 -2.49 1.46 -3.26
C ASP A 48 -1.27 1.92 -2.46
N PHE A 49 -1.08 3.24 -2.29
CA PHE A 49 -0.04 3.84 -1.46
C PHE A 49 -0.54 5.07 -0.72
N VAL A 50 -0.16 5.22 0.55
CA VAL A 50 -0.52 6.38 1.36
C VAL A 50 0.60 6.73 2.34
N CYS A 51 0.89 8.03 2.47
CA CYS A 51 1.67 8.59 3.58
C CYS A 51 0.68 9.13 4.61
N LEU A 52 0.87 8.79 5.89
CA LEU A 52 -0.03 9.14 7.00
C LEU A 52 0.69 9.96 8.07
N GLU A 53 1.87 10.47 7.73
CA GLU A 53 2.68 11.35 8.57
C GLU A 53 2.35 12.81 8.30
#